data_AF-A0AA90HFL9-F1
#
_entry.id   AF-A0AA90HFL9-F1
#
_cell.length_a   1.000
_cell.length_b   1.000
_cell.length_c   1.000
_cell.angle_alpha   90.00
_cell.angle_beta   90.00
_cell.angle_gamma   90.00
#
_symmetry.space_group_name_H-M   'P 1'
#
loop_
_entity.id
_entity.type
_entity.pdbx_description
1 polymer ?
#
loop_
_entity_poly.entity_id
_entity_poly.type
_entity_poly.pdbx_seq_one_letter_code
_entity_poly.pdbx_strand_id
1 'polypeptide(L)'
;MTTTECPVASIPSAEPAAASSCPAGRESSRFIPYITLRKGEEGHVPKVVVRPDGLGVMFPDETAADRDRRGALWLRTGEVSPGRVIPRFAKVHPRRAGEVMLDMRCQGCNGEPDRTRDGFLFFTKPEKRRRNLNWPDVVYTCHPPICLPCVQQALLACPYVLDAPALRARQARPWGVDGFYYRPDADGVPRLDESIEHCAYEDLKLLPWMVAIQPIVRLSRCTLVKDIRAELAAAGLEVPAAEAKTSMGSVGPSASSRGER
;
A
#
# COMPACT_ATOMS: atom_id res chain seq x y z
N MET A 1 14.38 -9.04 45.50
CA MET A 1 14.47 -9.73 44.19
C MET A 1 13.12 -10.38 43.94
N THR A 2 12.23 -9.66 43.28
CA THR A 2 10.91 -10.14 42.87
C THR A 2 10.59 -9.41 41.59
N THR A 3 10.83 -10.08 40.47
CA THR A 3 10.45 -9.65 39.13
C THR A 3 8.95 -9.85 38.98
N THR A 4 8.18 -8.78 39.12
CA THR A 4 6.77 -8.77 38.73
C THR A 4 6.71 -8.59 37.22
N GLU A 5 6.49 -9.70 36.50
CA GLU A 5 6.15 -9.67 35.07
C GLU A 5 4.80 -8.98 34.91
N CYS A 6 4.78 -7.85 34.21
CA CYS A 6 3.56 -7.18 33.80
C CYS A 6 2.99 -7.85 32.54
N PRO A 7 1.66 -8.02 32.44
CA PRO A 7 1.05 -8.76 31.35
C PRO A 7 1.23 -8.03 30.02
N VAL A 8 1.68 -8.78 29.01
CA VAL A 8 1.68 -8.39 27.60
C VAL A 8 0.24 -8.10 27.21
N ALA A 9 -0.12 -6.82 27.14
CA ALA A 9 -1.41 -6.42 26.61
C ALA A 9 -1.43 -6.73 25.10
N SER A 10 -2.14 -7.79 24.73
CA SER A 10 -2.57 -8.02 23.35
C SER A 10 -3.45 -6.85 22.93
N ILE A 11 -2.93 -5.97 22.10
CA ILE A 11 -3.66 -4.83 21.54
C ILE A 11 -4.33 -5.29 20.23
N PRO A 12 -5.59 -4.88 19.99
CA PRO A 12 -6.41 -5.35 18.89
C PRO A 12 -5.79 -5.05 17.53
N SER A 13 -6.00 -5.96 16.58
CA SER A 13 -5.79 -5.74 15.15
C SER A 13 -6.44 -4.43 14.73
N ALA A 14 -5.63 -3.38 14.54
CA ALA A 14 -6.05 -2.24 13.74
C ALA A 14 -6.21 -2.77 12.30
N GLU A 15 -7.43 -3.14 11.93
CA GLU A 15 -7.80 -3.37 10.54
C GLU A 15 -7.66 -2.03 9.81
N PRO A 16 -6.71 -1.88 8.87
CA PRO A 16 -6.78 -0.74 7.98
C PRO A 16 -8.07 -0.89 7.17
N ALA A 17 -8.83 0.21 7.07
CA ALA A 17 -10.10 0.29 6.38
C ALA A 17 -10.10 -0.54 5.09
N ALA A 18 -10.89 -1.61 5.11
CA ALA A 18 -10.96 -2.64 4.11
C ALA A 18 -10.90 -2.07 2.68
N ALA A 19 -9.83 -2.40 1.97
CA ALA A 19 -9.95 -2.65 0.54
C ALA A 19 -11.05 -3.72 0.40
N SER A 20 -12.10 -3.39 -0.34
CA SER A 20 -13.21 -4.29 -0.65
C SER A 20 -12.66 -5.70 -0.96
N SER A 21 -13.09 -6.68 -0.17
CA SER A 21 -12.51 -8.02 -0.10
C SER A 21 -12.50 -8.70 -1.48
N CYS A 22 -11.34 -8.79 -2.14
CA CYS A 22 -11.15 -9.63 -3.33
C CYS A 22 -11.24 -11.10 -2.84
N PRO A 23 -12.20 -11.92 -3.32
CA PRO A 23 -12.39 -13.28 -2.82
C PRO A 23 -11.16 -14.15 -3.12
N ALA A 24 -10.69 -14.85 -2.10
CA ALA A 24 -9.58 -15.80 -2.21
C ALA A 24 -9.99 -16.96 -3.14
N GLY A 25 -9.49 -16.98 -4.37
CA GLY A 25 -9.81 -18.10 -5.27
C GLY A 25 -9.25 -17.99 -6.69
N ARG A 26 -7.96 -18.33 -6.85
CA ARG A 26 -7.37 -19.18 -7.92
C ARG A 26 -5.84 -19.14 -7.86
N GLU A 27 -5.21 -20.31 -7.83
CA GLU A 27 -3.77 -20.54 -7.65
C GLU A 27 -3.00 -20.67 -8.99
N SER A 28 -3.46 -20.06 -10.07
CA SER A 28 -2.69 -20.02 -11.32
C SER A 28 -1.69 -18.86 -11.28
N SER A 29 -0.39 -19.16 -11.15
CA SER A 29 0.75 -18.25 -11.35
C SER A 29 0.46 -16.81 -10.93
N ARG A 30 0.18 -16.59 -9.63
CA ARG A 30 -0.18 -15.26 -9.13
C ARG A 30 1.03 -14.36 -9.28
N PHE A 31 0.96 -13.41 -10.20
CA PHE A 31 1.81 -12.24 -10.20
C PHE A 31 1.86 -11.66 -8.78
N ILE A 32 3.06 -11.63 -8.17
CA ILE A 32 3.30 -11.03 -6.86
C ILE A 32 4.02 -9.72 -7.11
N PRO A 33 3.36 -8.56 -6.95
CA PRO A 33 4.03 -7.27 -7.07
C PRO A 33 5.27 -7.20 -6.18
N TYR A 34 6.37 -6.64 -6.68
CA TYR A 34 7.63 -6.50 -5.97
C TYR A 34 7.48 -5.81 -4.63
N ILE A 35 6.53 -4.89 -4.46
CA ILE A 35 6.29 -4.23 -3.16
C ILE A 35 5.48 -5.05 -2.16
N THR A 36 4.99 -6.24 -2.53
CA THR A 36 4.11 -7.06 -1.69
C THR A 36 4.89 -7.64 -0.51
N LEU A 37 4.43 -7.38 0.71
CA LEU A 37 4.96 -7.99 1.92
C LEU A 37 4.76 -9.50 1.86
N ARG A 38 5.73 -10.26 2.33
CA ARG A 38 5.75 -11.72 2.34
C ARG A 38 5.73 -12.20 3.78
N LYS A 39 5.22 -13.42 3.99
CA LYS A 39 5.33 -14.09 5.29
C LYS A 39 6.81 -14.18 5.70
N GLY A 40 7.12 -13.79 6.92
CA GLY A 40 8.47 -13.69 7.46
C GLY A 40 9.08 -12.28 7.37
N GLU A 41 8.54 -11.40 6.52
CA GLU A 41 8.96 -9.99 6.45
C GLU A 41 8.12 -9.08 7.33
N GLU A 42 7.05 -9.62 7.93
CA GLU A 42 6.26 -8.89 8.91
C GLU A 42 7.21 -8.40 10.02
N GLY A 43 7.53 -7.11 9.98
CA GLY A 43 8.36 -6.48 10.99
C GLY A 43 7.74 -6.66 12.36
N HIS A 44 8.56 -6.87 13.38
CA HIS A 44 8.16 -6.43 14.70
C HIS A 44 7.94 -4.92 14.62
N VAL A 45 6.79 -4.41 15.07
CA VAL A 45 6.69 -2.98 15.39
C VAL A 45 7.72 -2.77 16.49
N PRO A 46 8.85 -2.09 16.22
CA PRO A 46 9.91 -2.04 17.22
C PRO A 46 9.38 -1.22 18.39
N LYS A 47 9.78 -1.58 19.61
CA LYS A 47 9.53 -0.73 20.77
C LYS A 47 10.20 0.60 20.50
N VAL A 48 9.43 1.63 20.16
CA VAL A 48 9.94 2.99 20.04
C VAL A 48 10.05 3.60 21.43
N VAL A 49 11.05 4.44 21.61
CA VAL A 49 11.28 5.22 22.83
C VAL A 49 11.38 6.69 22.46
N VAL A 50 11.11 7.57 23.42
CA VAL A 50 11.39 9.00 23.25
C VAL A 50 12.91 9.18 23.16
N ARG A 51 13.37 10.00 22.22
CA ARG A 51 14.78 10.37 22.07
C ARG A 51 15.30 11.04 23.34
N PRO A 52 16.61 10.95 23.64
CA PRO A 52 17.20 11.63 24.79
C PRO A 52 17.01 13.16 24.82
N ASP A 53 16.87 13.79 23.66
CA ASP A 53 16.58 15.23 23.54
C ASP A 53 15.10 15.58 23.76
N GLY A 54 14.22 14.59 23.86
CA GLY A 54 12.77 14.79 24.00
C GLY A 54 12.08 15.26 22.72
N LEU A 55 12.76 15.28 21.58
CA LEU A 55 12.28 15.89 20.34
C LEU A 55 11.85 14.88 19.27
N GLY A 56 11.45 13.67 19.66
CA GLY A 56 10.97 12.66 18.73
C GLY A 56 11.07 11.24 19.26
N VAL A 57 10.83 10.27 18.38
CA VAL A 57 11.00 8.84 18.65
C VAL A 57 12.24 8.28 17.98
N MET A 58 12.76 7.21 18.57
CA MET A 58 13.84 6.39 18.05
C MET A 58 13.63 4.92 18.38
N PHE A 59 14.35 4.05 17.66
CA PHE A 59 14.57 2.69 18.14
C PHE A 59 15.67 2.70 19.22
N PRO A 60 15.57 1.87 20.28
CA PRO A 60 16.60 1.77 21.30
C PRO A 60 18.00 1.45 20.73
N ASP A 61 18.02 0.68 19.64
CA ASP A 61 19.18 0.27 18.86
C ASP A 61 19.20 0.96 17.49
N GLU A 62 18.73 2.21 17.40
CA GLU A 62 18.70 2.97 16.14
C GLU A 62 20.10 3.07 15.53
N THR A 63 20.18 2.80 14.23
CA THR A 63 21.35 2.99 13.38
C THR A 63 21.07 4.06 12.34
N ALA A 64 22.11 4.60 11.70
CA ALA A 64 21.94 5.55 10.60
C ALA A 64 21.11 4.99 9.42
N ALA A 65 21.03 3.67 9.27
CA ALA A 65 20.24 3.02 8.21
C ALA A 65 18.73 3.02 8.48
N ASP A 66 18.30 3.30 9.71
CA ASP A 66 16.88 3.37 10.07
C ASP A 66 16.24 4.69 9.66
N ARG A 67 17.05 5.70 9.30
CA ARG A 67 16.55 6.99 8.82
C ARG A 67 16.83 7.20 7.35
N ASP A 68 15.91 7.84 6.64
CA ASP A 68 16.20 8.33 5.29
C ASP A 68 17.04 9.62 5.31
N ARG A 69 17.44 10.07 4.12
CA ARG A 69 18.23 11.30 3.93
C ARG A 69 17.51 12.57 4.42
N ARG A 70 16.21 12.52 4.70
CA ARG A 70 15.40 13.63 5.22
C ARG A 70 15.08 13.48 6.71
N GLY A 71 15.63 12.46 7.37
CA GLY A 71 15.54 12.26 8.82
C GLY A 71 14.31 11.49 9.30
N ALA A 72 13.44 11.01 8.39
CA ALA A 72 12.30 10.19 8.76
C ALA A 72 12.78 8.82 9.25
N LEU A 73 12.26 8.34 10.39
CA LEU A 73 12.54 6.99 10.90
C LEU A 73 11.66 5.98 10.18
N TRP A 74 12.22 4.90 9.63
CA TRP A 74 11.49 3.91 8.83
C TRP A 74 11.19 2.64 9.62
N LEU A 75 10.00 2.10 9.40
CA LEU A 75 9.58 0.82 9.98
C LEU A 75 10.53 -0.29 9.51
N ARG A 76 11.17 -0.96 10.47
CA ARG A 76 11.99 -2.14 10.20
C ARG A 76 11.10 -3.29 9.74
N THR A 77 11.53 -3.96 8.68
CA THR A 77 10.92 -5.18 8.16
C THR A 77 11.88 -6.35 8.36
N GLY A 78 11.35 -7.53 8.64
CA GLY A 78 12.16 -8.74 8.72
C GLY A 78 12.74 -9.13 7.34
N GLU A 79 13.79 -9.92 7.34
CA GLU A 79 14.29 -10.59 6.15
C GLU A 79 13.65 -11.98 6.01
N VAL A 80 13.33 -12.39 4.78
CA VAL A 80 12.81 -13.75 4.53
C VAL A 80 13.96 -14.76 4.61
N SER A 81 13.81 -15.79 5.44
CA SER A 81 14.63 -16.99 5.35
C SER A 81 14.41 -17.70 4.00
N PRO A 82 15.45 -18.22 3.33
CA PRO A 82 15.32 -18.90 2.04
C PRO A 82 14.21 -19.97 2.06
N GLY A 83 13.21 -19.85 1.18
CA GLY A 83 12.04 -20.73 1.16
C GLY A 83 10.92 -20.28 0.23
N ARG A 84 9.74 -20.92 0.33
CA ARG A 84 8.54 -20.59 -0.48
C ARG A 84 8.01 -19.20 -0.14
N VAL A 85 7.93 -18.32 -1.14
CA VAL A 85 7.34 -16.98 -1.00
C VAL A 85 5.82 -17.09 -0.79
N ILE A 86 5.35 -16.64 0.38
CA ILE A 86 3.92 -16.57 0.71
C ILE A 86 3.52 -15.08 0.76
N PRO A 87 2.84 -14.54 -0.28
CA PRO A 87 2.51 -13.12 -0.34
C PRO A 87 1.37 -12.73 0.62
N ARG A 88 1.46 -11.52 1.16
CA ARG A 88 0.41 -10.82 1.90
C ARG A 88 -0.10 -9.67 1.03
N PHE A 89 -0.99 -9.96 0.07
CA PHE A 89 -1.44 -8.98 -0.93
C PHE A 89 -2.05 -7.69 -0.37
N ALA A 90 -2.59 -7.72 0.85
CA ALA A 90 -3.11 -6.53 1.53
C ALA A 90 -2.04 -5.69 2.24
N LYS A 91 -0.77 -6.13 2.25
CA LYS A 91 0.32 -5.47 2.96
C LYS A 91 1.46 -5.12 2.01
N VAL A 92 1.95 -3.89 2.15
CA VAL A 92 3.10 -3.36 1.43
C VAL A 92 4.35 -3.56 2.28
N HIS A 93 5.48 -3.84 1.65
CA HIS A 93 6.78 -3.91 2.31
C HIS A 93 7.43 -2.51 2.34
N PRO A 94 7.55 -1.87 3.52
CA PRO A 94 8.03 -0.48 3.66
C PRO A 94 9.27 -0.14 2.84
N ARG A 95 10.36 -0.89 3.03
CA ARG A 95 11.63 -0.62 2.37
C ARG A 95 11.55 -0.72 0.85
N ARG A 96 11.05 -1.85 0.33
CA ARG A 96 10.83 -2.06 -1.10
C ARG A 96 9.93 -0.99 -1.71
N ALA A 97 8.85 -0.59 -1.03
CA ALA A 97 7.97 0.48 -1.49
C ALA A 97 8.66 1.85 -1.50
N GLY A 98 9.45 2.13 -0.46
CA GLY A 98 10.34 3.28 -0.35
C GLY A 98 11.28 3.40 -1.54
N GLU A 99 12.06 2.35 -1.77
CA GLU A 99 13.03 2.23 -2.86
C GLU A 99 12.37 2.45 -4.22
N VAL A 100 11.30 1.71 -4.55
CA VAL A 100 10.68 1.85 -5.88
C VAL A 100 10.04 3.22 -6.10
N MET A 101 9.50 3.86 -5.06
CA MET A 101 8.90 5.19 -5.22
C MET A 101 10.00 6.25 -5.42
N LEU A 102 11.03 6.23 -4.58
CA LEU A 102 12.07 7.27 -4.59
C LEU A 102 12.98 7.14 -5.81
N ASP A 103 13.23 5.93 -6.29
CA ASP A 103 14.00 5.66 -7.51
C ASP A 103 13.13 5.66 -8.77
N MET A 104 11.82 5.91 -8.64
CA MET A 104 10.85 5.89 -9.74
C MET A 104 10.90 4.59 -10.56
N ARG A 105 10.82 3.45 -9.88
CA ARG A 105 10.78 2.09 -10.44
C ARG A 105 9.37 1.50 -10.37
N CYS A 106 9.10 0.53 -11.24
CA CYS A 106 7.81 -0.16 -11.27
C CYS A 106 7.55 -0.92 -9.96
N GLN A 107 6.44 -0.63 -9.27
CA GLN A 107 6.03 -1.34 -8.05
C GLN A 107 5.79 -2.86 -8.24
N GLY A 108 5.53 -3.27 -9.48
CA GLY A 108 5.24 -4.66 -9.84
C GLY A 108 6.48 -5.51 -10.04
N CYS A 109 7.43 -5.06 -10.85
CA CYS A 109 8.62 -5.84 -11.22
C CYS A 109 9.95 -5.24 -10.74
N ASN A 110 9.94 -4.07 -10.09
CA ASN A 110 11.13 -3.26 -9.83
C ASN A 110 11.88 -2.85 -11.12
N GLY A 111 11.26 -2.95 -12.30
CA GLY A 111 11.85 -2.53 -13.57
C GLY A 111 11.59 -1.05 -13.86
N GLU A 112 11.80 -0.65 -15.10
CA GLU A 112 11.38 0.66 -15.58
C GLU A 112 9.85 0.78 -15.54
N PRO A 113 9.29 1.85 -14.96
CA PRO A 113 7.86 2.12 -15.04
C PRO A 113 7.48 2.58 -16.45
N ASP A 114 6.19 2.47 -16.77
CA ASP A 114 5.71 2.99 -18.05
C ASP A 114 5.72 4.53 -18.04
N ARG A 115 6.27 5.12 -19.10
CA ARG A 115 6.43 6.57 -19.24
C ARG A 115 6.13 7.00 -20.67
N THR A 116 5.23 7.98 -20.80
CA THR A 116 4.94 8.65 -22.07
C THR A 116 5.27 10.15 -21.97
N ARG A 117 4.94 10.91 -23.01
CA ARG A 117 4.99 12.39 -22.96
C ARG A 117 4.15 12.99 -21.83
N ASP A 118 3.13 12.27 -21.36
CA ASP A 118 2.25 12.69 -20.27
C ASP A 118 2.76 12.25 -18.89
N GLY A 119 3.89 11.55 -18.86
CA GLY A 119 4.63 11.21 -17.66
C GLY A 119 4.49 9.74 -17.25
N PHE A 120 4.85 9.47 -16.00
CA PHE A 120 4.82 8.13 -15.42
C PHE A 120 3.40 7.70 -15.09
N LEU A 121 3.09 6.43 -15.31
CA LEU A 121 1.80 5.83 -14.95
C LEU A 121 1.74 5.49 -13.45
N PHE A 122 0.70 5.97 -12.78
CA PHE A 122 0.39 5.68 -11.38
C PHE A 122 -1.06 5.20 -11.24
N PHE A 123 -1.30 4.32 -10.27
CA PHE A 123 -2.63 4.09 -9.71
C PHE A 123 -2.78 4.91 -8.43
N THR A 124 -4.00 5.37 -8.15
CA THR A 124 -4.32 6.11 -6.92
C THR A 124 -5.54 5.52 -6.25
N LYS A 125 -5.70 5.77 -4.94
CA LYS A 125 -6.92 5.38 -4.24
C LYS A 125 -8.09 6.22 -4.79
N PRO A 126 -9.27 5.63 -5.04
CA PRO A 126 -10.46 6.42 -5.33
C PRO A 126 -10.76 7.33 -4.14
N GLU A 127 -10.69 8.64 -4.33
CA GLU A 127 -11.07 9.60 -3.31
C GLU A 127 -12.59 9.52 -3.11
N LYS A 128 -13.04 8.91 -2.00
CA LYS A 128 -14.49 8.69 -1.69
C LYS A 128 -15.34 9.97 -1.80
N ARG A 129 -14.73 11.15 -1.76
CA ARG A 129 -15.40 12.47 -1.76
C ARG A 129 -15.49 13.16 -3.13
N ARG A 130 -14.95 12.61 -4.22
CA ARG A 130 -14.93 13.31 -5.52
C ARG A 130 -15.49 12.45 -6.66
N ARG A 131 -16.82 12.28 -6.66
CA ARG A 131 -17.57 11.77 -7.83
C ARG A 131 -17.71 12.80 -8.95
N ASN A 132 -17.20 14.02 -8.76
CA ASN A 132 -17.29 15.12 -9.72
C ASN A 132 -15.92 15.31 -10.37
N LEU A 133 -15.86 15.12 -11.69
CA LEU A 133 -14.71 14.95 -12.58
C LEU A 133 -13.73 16.15 -12.72
N ASN A 134 -13.55 16.97 -11.68
CA ASN A 134 -12.44 17.93 -11.62
C ASN A 134 -11.33 17.34 -10.75
N TRP A 135 -10.51 16.49 -11.36
CA TRP A 135 -9.32 15.96 -10.70
C TRP A 135 -8.36 17.11 -10.36
N PRO A 136 -7.79 17.16 -9.15
CA PRO A 136 -6.94 18.27 -8.75
C PRO A 136 -5.65 18.31 -9.60
N ASP A 137 -5.13 19.52 -9.85
CA ASP A 137 -3.83 19.74 -10.52
C ASP A 137 -2.66 19.03 -9.82
N VAL A 138 -2.88 18.66 -8.55
CA VAL A 138 -1.91 18.06 -7.64
C VAL A 138 -2.56 16.87 -6.94
N VAL A 139 -1.84 15.74 -6.91
CA VAL A 139 -2.29 14.51 -6.23
C VAL A 139 -1.20 14.05 -5.28
N TYR A 140 -1.56 13.63 -4.07
CA TYR A 140 -0.64 12.97 -3.16
C TYR A 140 -0.90 11.47 -3.17
N THR A 141 0.15 10.66 -3.29
CA THR A 141 0.01 9.20 -3.31
C THR A 141 1.18 8.51 -2.63
N CYS A 142 0.88 7.39 -1.97
CA CYS A 142 1.85 6.42 -1.49
C CYS A 142 2.04 5.23 -2.45
N HIS A 143 1.31 5.21 -3.57
CA HIS A 143 1.38 4.15 -4.58
C HIS A 143 2.47 4.47 -5.61
N PRO A 144 3.53 3.66 -5.75
CA PRO A 144 4.60 3.93 -6.69
C PRO A 144 4.17 3.75 -8.15
N PRO A 145 4.97 4.20 -9.13
CA PRO A 145 4.61 4.06 -10.54
C PRO A 145 4.60 2.58 -10.97
N ILE A 146 3.97 2.29 -12.11
CA ILE A 146 3.78 0.92 -12.62
C ILE A 146 4.04 0.86 -14.13
N CYS A 147 4.52 -0.29 -14.62
CA CYS A 147 4.65 -0.54 -16.06
C CYS A 147 3.44 -1.28 -16.63
N LEU A 148 3.13 -1.06 -17.91
CA LEU A 148 1.99 -1.70 -18.57
C LEU A 148 2.01 -3.24 -18.50
N PRO A 149 3.14 -3.95 -18.65
CA PRO A 149 3.18 -5.40 -18.42
C PRO A 149 2.73 -5.81 -17.01
N CYS A 150 3.13 -5.05 -15.97
CA CYS A 150 2.67 -5.31 -14.61
C CYS A 150 1.19 -4.96 -14.42
N VAL A 151 0.67 -3.95 -15.13
CA VAL A 151 -0.77 -3.67 -15.15
C VAL A 151 -1.54 -4.85 -15.74
N GLN A 152 -1.10 -5.38 -16.88
CA GLN A 152 -1.70 -6.56 -17.52
C GLN A 152 -1.76 -7.74 -16.54
N GLN A 153 -0.64 -8.05 -15.87
CA GLN A 153 -0.58 -9.13 -14.88
C GLN A 153 -1.48 -8.88 -13.66
N ALA A 154 -1.56 -7.64 -13.19
CA ALA A 154 -2.46 -7.27 -12.09
C ALA A 154 -3.93 -7.45 -12.47
N LEU A 155 -4.32 -7.11 -13.71
CA LEU A 155 -5.68 -7.29 -14.23
C LEU A 155 -6.07 -8.77 -14.37
N LEU A 156 -5.12 -9.62 -14.78
CA LEU A 156 -5.32 -11.07 -14.82
C LEU A 156 -5.51 -11.65 -13.41
N ALA A 157 -4.86 -11.06 -12.39
CA ALA A 157 -4.89 -11.56 -11.01
C ALA A 157 -6.11 -11.09 -10.19
N CYS A 158 -6.50 -9.82 -10.28
CA CYS A 158 -7.71 -9.27 -9.62
C CYS A 158 -8.30 -8.19 -10.54
N PRO A 159 -9.40 -8.46 -11.28
CA PRO A 159 -10.00 -7.51 -12.21
C PRO A 159 -10.41 -6.16 -11.58
N TYR A 160 -10.64 -6.13 -10.26
CA TYR A 160 -10.97 -4.93 -9.49
C TYR A 160 -9.85 -3.88 -9.43
N VAL A 161 -8.65 -4.17 -9.94
CA VAL A 161 -7.60 -3.15 -10.16
C VAL A 161 -8.11 -2.00 -11.03
N LEU A 162 -9.11 -2.22 -11.89
CA LEU A 162 -9.77 -1.17 -12.70
C LEU A 162 -10.59 -0.17 -11.89
N ASP A 163 -10.95 -0.48 -10.64
CA ASP A 163 -11.70 0.45 -9.79
C ASP A 163 -10.81 1.56 -9.23
N ALA A 164 -9.49 1.42 -9.34
CA ALA A 164 -8.52 2.43 -8.96
C ALA A 164 -8.26 3.41 -10.12
N PRO A 165 -8.43 4.73 -9.91
CA PRO A 165 -8.08 5.71 -10.93
C PRO A 165 -6.61 5.63 -11.33
N ALA A 166 -6.37 5.52 -12.64
CA ALA A 166 -5.05 5.59 -13.25
C ALA A 166 -4.76 7.01 -13.76
N LEU A 167 -3.54 7.48 -13.56
CA LEU A 167 -3.11 8.80 -13.99
C LEU A 167 -1.68 8.76 -14.53
N ARG A 168 -1.39 9.68 -15.44
CA ARG A 168 -0.02 10.00 -15.85
C ARG A 168 0.41 11.30 -15.21
N ALA A 169 1.59 11.32 -14.61
CA ALA A 169 2.12 12.52 -13.97
C ALA A 169 3.49 12.88 -14.55
N ARG A 170 3.61 14.08 -15.14
CA ARG A 170 4.90 14.58 -15.66
C ARG A 170 5.89 14.93 -14.55
N GLN A 171 5.40 15.20 -13.34
CA GLN A 171 6.23 15.54 -12.20
C GLN A 171 5.79 14.75 -10.98
N ALA A 172 6.72 13.98 -10.41
CA ALA A 172 6.58 13.32 -9.12
C ALA A 172 7.70 13.85 -8.22
N ARG A 173 7.34 14.49 -7.11
CA ARG A 173 8.30 15.02 -6.14
C ARG A 173 8.01 14.42 -4.77
N PRO A 174 9.02 13.92 -4.04
CA PRO A 174 8.82 13.54 -2.66
C PRO A 174 8.22 14.70 -1.87
N TRP A 175 7.23 14.40 -1.03
CA TRP A 175 6.53 15.38 -0.20
C TRP A 175 6.60 15.02 1.28
N GLY A 176 6.47 13.74 1.60
CA GLY A 176 6.40 13.31 2.99
C GLY A 176 6.39 11.80 3.13
N VAL A 177 5.86 11.34 4.26
CA VAL A 177 5.72 9.93 4.61
C VAL A 177 4.33 9.64 5.15
N ASP A 178 3.88 8.42 4.89
CA ASP A 178 2.73 7.77 5.48
C ASP A 178 3.24 6.80 6.56
N GLY A 179 2.61 6.77 7.73
CA GLY A 179 3.04 5.86 8.79
C GLY A 179 2.38 6.10 10.14
N PHE A 180 3.10 5.72 11.19
CA PHE A 180 2.63 5.76 12.57
C PHE A 180 3.13 7.01 13.27
N TYR A 181 2.22 7.87 13.72
CA TYR A 181 2.55 9.01 14.55
C TYR A 181 2.54 8.63 16.03
N TYR A 182 3.60 9.01 16.74
CA TYR A 182 3.69 8.81 18.19
C TYR A 182 3.64 10.14 18.92
N ARG A 183 2.81 10.24 19.95
CA ARG A 183 2.83 11.38 20.87
C ARG A 183 3.59 11.01 22.15
N PRO A 184 4.34 11.95 22.75
CA PRO A 184 4.80 11.76 24.13
C PRO A 184 3.59 11.67 25.06
N ASP A 185 3.65 10.81 26.07
CA ASP A 185 2.69 10.78 27.17
C ASP A 185 3.35 11.16 28.51
N ALA A 186 2.55 11.40 29.54
CA ALA A 186 2.98 11.92 30.84
C ALA A 186 3.99 11.01 31.57
N ASP A 187 3.98 9.71 31.27
CA ASP A 187 4.92 8.70 31.79
C ASP A 187 6.22 8.61 30.97
N GLY A 188 6.38 9.44 29.94
CA GLY A 188 7.53 9.42 29.03
C GLY A 188 7.50 8.27 28.03
N VAL A 189 6.41 7.49 27.97
CA VAL A 189 6.23 6.40 27.01
C VAL A 189 5.52 6.95 25.77
N PRO A 190 6.10 6.81 24.57
CA PRO A 190 5.44 7.28 23.36
C PRO A 190 4.21 6.40 23.07
N ARG A 191 3.06 7.02 22.77
CA ARG A 191 1.83 6.32 22.41
C ARG A 191 1.46 6.59 20.96
N LEU A 192 0.96 5.56 20.29
CA LEU A 192 0.43 5.68 18.95
C LEU A 192 -0.78 6.62 18.95
N ASP A 193 -0.82 7.51 17.98
CA ASP A 193 -1.95 8.37 17.70
C ASP A 193 -2.43 8.12 16.27
N GLU A 194 -3.54 7.42 16.16
CA GLU A 194 -4.12 6.99 14.89
C GLU A 194 -4.80 8.13 14.11
N SER A 195 -4.86 9.35 14.69
CA SER A 195 -5.45 10.50 14.00
C SER A 195 -4.53 11.14 12.94
N ILE A 196 -3.23 10.81 12.97
CA ILE A 196 -2.22 11.33 12.05
C ILE A 196 -1.55 10.18 11.32
N GLU A 197 -1.87 10.06 10.03
CA GLU A 197 -1.31 9.02 9.16
C GLU A 197 -0.23 9.57 8.21
N HIS A 198 -0.23 10.89 7.96
CA HIS A 198 0.63 11.52 6.96
C HIS A 198 1.41 12.70 7.55
N CYS A 199 2.67 12.83 7.15
CA CYS A 199 3.54 13.92 7.56
C CYS A 199 4.39 14.42 6.39
N ALA A 200 4.40 15.74 6.16
CA ALA A 200 5.32 16.36 5.21
C ALA A 200 6.77 16.26 5.74
N TYR A 201 7.74 16.18 4.83
CA TYR A 201 9.16 16.21 5.22
C TYR A 201 9.57 17.55 5.83
N GLU A 202 8.89 18.63 5.44
CA GLU A 202 9.14 19.98 5.94
C GLU A 202 8.52 20.24 7.32
N ASP A 203 7.65 19.36 7.82
CA ASP A 203 7.12 19.47 9.18
C ASP A 203 8.12 18.92 10.20
N LEU A 204 9.09 19.76 10.54
CA LEU A 204 10.16 19.42 11.48
C LEU A 204 9.66 19.19 12.92
N LYS A 205 8.38 19.50 13.22
CA LYS A 205 7.77 19.24 14.52
C LYS A 205 7.14 17.86 14.58
N LEU A 206 6.44 17.45 13.53
CA LEU A 206 5.78 16.14 13.45
C LEU A 206 6.72 15.03 13.00
N LEU A 207 7.59 15.31 12.02
CA LEU A 207 8.42 14.28 11.38
C LEU A 207 9.29 13.48 12.37
N PRO A 208 9.93 14.08 13.39
CA PRO A 208 10.72 13.32 14.36
C PRO A 208 9.92 12.30 15.19
N TRP A 209 8.60 12.44 15.23
CA TRP A 209 7.65 11.58 15.95
C TRP A 209 6.99 10.53 15.05
N MET A 210 7.34 10.49 13.77
CA MET A 210 6.79 9.55 12.79
C MET A 210 7.69 8.33 12.62
N VAL A 211 7.06 7.15 12.58
CA VAL A 211 7.65 5.93 12.01
C VAL A 211 7.03 5.71 10.63
N ALA A 212 7.79 6.01 9.59
CA ALA A 212 7.41 5.92 8.18
C ALA A 212 7.25 4.47 7.72
N ILE A 213 6.20 4.22 6.94
CA ILE A 213 5.88 2.94 6.29
C ILE A 213 5.99 3.11 4.78
N GLN A 214 5.47 4.21 4.22
CA GLN A 214 5.55 4.48 2.79
C GLN A 214 5.92 5.94 2.54
N PRO A 215 6.67 6.24 1.46
CA PRO A 215 6.85 7.62 1.05
C PRO A 215 5.59 8.15 0.37
N ILE A 216 5.31 9.43 0.55
CA ILE A 216 4.28 10.17 -0.16
C ILE A 216 4.95 11.07 -1.19
N VAL A 217 4.51 10.96 -2.45
CA VAL A 217 4.91 11.88 -3.52
C VAL A 217 3.77 12.80 -3.89
N ARG A 218 4.12 14.05 -4.15
CA ARG A 218 3.29 15.04 -4.81
C ARG A 218 3.42 14.88 -6.32
N LEU A 219 2.35 14.41 -6.95
CA LEU A 219 2.19 14.36 -8.38
C LEU A 219 1.60 15.68 -8.88
N SER A 220 2.10 16.19 -10.00
CA SER A 220 1.56 17.39 -10.63
C SER A 220 1.69 17.33 -12.14
N ARG A 221 0.90 18.15 -12.84
CA ARG A 221 0.69 18.07 -14.29
C ARG A 221 0.15 16.68 -14.65
N CYS A 222 -0.93 16.31 -13.97
CA CYS A 222 -1.55 15.00 -14.06
C CYS A 222 -2.54 14.95 -15.23
N THR A 223 -2.51 13.86 -15.97
CA THR A 223 -3.50 13.53 -17.00
C THR A 223 -4.22 12.25 -16.56
N LEU A 224 -5.54 12.29 -16.48
CA LEU A 224 -6.33 11.10 -16.18
C LEU A 224 -6.24 10.09 -17.32
N VAL A 225 -5.93 8.84 -17.01
CA VAL A 225 -6.02 7.73 -17.97
C VAL A 225 -7.48 7.29 -18.04
N LYS A 226 -8.16 7.65 -19.13
CA LYS A 226 -9.59 7.35 -19.32
C LYS A 226 -9.88 5.87 -19.52
N ASP A 227 -8.97 5.18 -20.20
CA ASP A 227 -9.08 3.75 -20.50
C ASP A 227 -7.69 3.11 -20.48
N ILE A 228 -7.40 2.39 -19.40
CA ILE A 228 -6.13 1.68 -19.24
C ILE A 228 -6.02 0.48 -20.20
N ARG A 229 -7.14 -0.10 -20.65
CA ARG A 229 -7.14 -1.20 -21.62
C ARG A 229 -6.76 -0.68 -23.01
N ALA A 230 -7.17 0.52 -23.37
CA ALA A 230 -6.74 1.17 -24.60
C ALA A 230 -5.21 1.42 -24.60
N GLU A 231 -4.63 1.85 -23.47
CA GLU A 231 -3.17 2.00 -23.36
C GLU A 231 -2.44 0.65 -23.46
N LEU A 232 -2.98 -0.41 -22.83
CA LEU A 232 -2.44 -1.77 -22.96
C LEU A 232 -2.49 -2.27 -24.41
N ALA A 233 -3.62 -2.11 -25.09
CA ALA A 233 -3.78 -2.50 -26.49
C ALA A 233 -2.83 -1.73 -27.42
N ALA A 234 -2.64 -0.43 -27.20
CA ALA A 234 -1.68 0.38 -27.94
C ALA A 234 -0.22 -0.07 -27.74
N ALA A 235 0.08 -0.71 -26.61
CA ALA A 235 1.37 -1.32 -26.31
C ALA A 235 1.49 -2.79 -26.78
N GLY A 236 0.48 -3.32 -27.49
CA GLY A 236 0.45 -4.72 -27.93
C GLY A 236 0.26 -5.72 -26.78
N LEU A 237 -0.28 -5.27 -25.64
CA LEU A 237 -0.56 -6.10 -24.47
C LEU A 237 -2.05 -6.38 -24.37
N GLU A 238 -2.44 -7.64 -24.56
CA GLU A 238 -3.84 -8.05 -24.49
C GLU A 238 -4.20 -8.53 -23.09
N VAL A 239 -5.33 -8.06 -22.55
CA VAL A 239 -5.96 -8.65 -21.37
C VAL A 239 -7.25 -9.28 -21.85
N PRO A 240 -7.37 -10.62 -21.84
CA PRO A 240 -8.63 -11.29 -22.17
C PRO A 240 -9.79 -10.66 -21.41
N ALA A 241 -10.93 -10.51 -22.09
CA ALA A 241 -12.14 -10.10 -21.39
C ALA A 241 -12.36 -11.07 -20.22
N ALA A 242 -12.61 -10.53 -19.02
CA ALA A 242 -13.00 -11.38 -17.90
C ALA A 242 -14.23 -12.18 -18.36
N GLU A 243 -14.16 -13.51 -18.33
CA GLU A 243 -15.32 -14.34 -18.63
C GLU A 243 -16.49 -13.83 -17.80
N ALA A 244 -17.51 -13.32 -18.47
CA ALA A 244 -18.74 -12.90 -17.82
C ALA A 244 -19.19 -14.09 -16.98
N LYS A 245 -19.27 -13.91 -15.65
CA LYS A 245 -19.85 -14.93 -14.80
C LYS A 245 -21.26 -15.17 -15.30
N THR A 246 -21.45 -16.25 -16.04
CA THR A 246 -22.78 -16.78 -16.37
C THR A 246 -23.45 -17.01 -15.03
N SER A 247 -24.45 -16.19 -14.71
CA SER A 247 -25.30 -16.37 -13.55
C SER A 247 -25.89 -17.77 -13.62
N MET A 248 -25.39 -18.68 -12.79
CA MET A 248 -25.97 -20.01 -12.63
C MET A 248 -27.43 -19.84 -12.22
N GLY A 249 -28.29 -20.49 -13.01
CA GLY A 249 -29.73 -20.28 -13.04
C GLY A 249 -30.43 -20.44 -11.70
N SER A 250 -31.49 -19.67 -11.55
CA SER A 250 -32.55 -19.88 -10.58
C SER A 250 -33.04 -21.34 -10.64
N VAL A 251 -32.79 -22.08 -9.56
CA VAL A 251 -33.48 -23.35 -9.29
C VAL A 251 -34.95 -23.02 -9.08
N GLY A 252 -35.80 -23.47 -10.01
CA GLY A 252 -37.25 -23.39 -9.88
C GLY A 252 -37.75 -24.21 -8.69
N PRO A 253 -38.90 -23.84 -8.09
CA PRO A 253 -39.41 -24.53 -6.91
C PRO A 253 -39.88 -25.94 -7.27
N SER A 254 -39.35 -26.93 -6.53
CA SER A 254 -39.81 -28.31 -6.55
C SER A 254 -41.24 -28.41 -6.01
N ALA A 255 -42.19 -28.80 -6.86
CA ALA A 255 -43.51 -29.24 -6.43
C ALA A 255 -43.39 -30.62 -5.78
N SER A 256 -43.69 -30.68 -4.47
CA SER A 256 -43.84 -31.95 -3.74
C SER A 256 -45.31 -32.36 -3.74
N SER A 257 -45.62 -33.40 -4.48
CA SER A 257 -46.85 -34.18 -4.40
C SER A 257 -46.89 -35.01 -3.10
N ARG A 258 -47.94 -34.81 -2.29
CA ARG A 258 -48.59 -35.82 -1.42
C ARG A 258 -50.07 -35.74 -1.83
N GLY A 259 -50.76 -36.74 -2.35
CA GLY A 259 -50.75 -38.16 -2.02
C GLY A 259 -52.11 -38.47 -1.38
N GLU A 260 -53.13 -38.75 -2.21
CA GLU A 260 -54.43 -39.30 -1.78
C GLU A 260 -54.29 -40.80 -1.51
N ARG A 261 -54.56 -41.22 -0.27
CA ARG A 261 -55.51 -42.29 0.12
C ARG A 261 -55.39 -42.59 1.61
#